data_AF-A0A1V9KDP8-F1
#
_entry.id   AF-A0A1V9KDP8-F1
#
_cell.length_a   1.000
_cell.length_b   1.000
_cell.length_c   1.000
_cell.angle_alpha   90.00
_cell.angle_beta   90.00
_cell.angle_gamma   90.00
#
_symmetry.space_group_name_H-M   'P 1'
#
loop_
_entity.id
_entity.type
_entity.pdbx_description
1 polymer ?
#
loop_
_entity_poly.entity_id
_entity_poly.type
_entity_poly.pdbx_seq_one_letter_code
_entity_poly.pdbx_strand_id
1 'polypeptide(L)'
;MADHIAVSTSELRDISRSVAKLTSHFEGAKDLVDSYDAEMGSGEVADALDAFADDWKKKRKQLCDGLEFLGRTAGEAAKAYDGLDQHLADALLKSQSGKGGSGT
;
A
#
# COMPACT_ATOMS: atom_id res chain seq x y z
N MET A 1 2.33 -8.42 -23.06
CA MET A 1 1.48 -8.59 -21.86
C MET A 1 0.05 -8.56 -22.32
N ALA A 2 -0.78 -9.47 -21.82
CA ALA A 2 -2.11 -9.70 -22.33
C ALA A 2 -3.07 -8.58 -21.89
N ASP A 3 -3.92 -8.17 -22.81
CA ASP A 3 -4.76 -6.94 -22.86
C ASP A 3 -5.83 -6.80 -21.74
N HIS A 4 -5.74 -7.60 -20.67
CA HIS A 4 -6.80 -7.73 -19.65
C HIS A 4 -6.35 -7.42 -18.22
N ILE A 5 -5.07 -7.11 -18.00
CA ILE A 5 -4.66 -6.50 -16.73
C ILE A 5 -4.63 -4.98 -16.95
N ALA A 6 -5.72 -4.31 -16.57
CA ALA A 6 -5.82 -2.84 -16.64
C ALA A 6 -4.80 -2.11 -15.75
N VAL A 7 -4.11 -2.82 -14.85
CA VAL A 7 -3.11 -2.31 -13.92
C VAL A 7 -1.89 -3.25 -13.88
N SER A 8 -0.80 -2.84 -14.50
CA SER A 8 0.48 -3.57 -14.53
C SER A 8 1.04 -3.87 -13.13
N THR A 9 1.92 -4.86 -13.02
CA THR A 9 2.60 -5.17 -11.75
C THR A 9 3.48 -4.01 -11.26
N SER A 10 3.99 -3.17 -12.17
CA SER A 10 4.63 -1.89 -11.84
C SER A 10 3.68 -0.94 -11.13
N GLU A 11 2.47 -0.73 -11.67
CA GLU A 11 1.48 0.16 -11.09
C GLU A 11 1.01 -0.33 -9.72
N LEU A 12 0.83 -1.64 -9.54
CA LEU A 12 0.53 -2.23 -8.23
C LEU A 12 1.64 -1.97 -7.20
N ARG A 13 2.90 -2.07 -7.62
CA ARG A 13 4.05 -1.72 -6.76
C ARG A 13 4.12 -0.22 -6.46
N ASP A 14 3.74 0.63 -7.42
CA ASP A 14 3.67 2.08 -7.21
C ASP A 14 2.57 2.47 -6.23
N ILE A 15 1.38 1.86 -6.34
CA ILE A 15 0.29 2.02 -5.36
C ILE A 15 0.82 1.65 -3.98
N SER A 16 1.42 0.46 -3.83
CA SER A 16 1.98 -0.03 -2.56
C SER A 16 2.97 0.96 -1.94
N ARG A 17 3.92 1.48 -2.72
CA ARG A 17 4.88 2.50 -2.24
C ARG A 17 4.22 3.82 -1.89
N SER A 18 3.24 4.25 -2.69
CA SER A 18 2.60 5.55 -2.52
C SER A 18 1.75 5.58 -1.26
N VAL A 19 0.97 4.53 -1.00
CA VAL A 19 0.17 4.43 0.22
C VAL A 19 1.03 4.25 1.46
N ALA A 20 2.19 3.58 1.37
CA ALA A 20 3.16 3.53 2.47
C ALA A 20 3.68 4.93 2.84
N LYS A 21 4.05 5.76 1.84
CA LYS A 21 4.45 7.16 2.07
C LYS A 21 3.34 7.99 2.70
N LEU A 22 2.11 7.85 2.20
CA LEU A 22 0.94 8.53 2.77
C LEU A 22 0.72 8.13 4.23
N THR A 23 0.83 6.83 4.54
CA THR A 23 0.72 6.32 5.92
C THR A 23 1.73 7.02 6.82
N SER A 24 3.01 7.07 6.43
CA SER A 24 4.04 7.76 7.21
C SER A 24 3.77 9.25 7.39
N HIS A 25 3.23 9.93 6.37
CA HIS A 25 2.84 11.34 6.49
C HIS A 25 1.69 11.54 7.49
N PHE A 26 0.67 10.67 7.44
CA PHE A 26 -0.44 10.71 8.39
C PHE A 26 0.00 10.35 9.81
N GLU A 27 0.93 9.41 9.98
CA GLU A 27 1.53 9.13 11.29
C GLU A 27 2.26 10.34 11.85
N GLY A 28 3.03 11.07 11.04
CA GLY A 28 3.69 12.31 11.47
C GLY A 28 2.71 13.44 11.86
N ALA A 29 1.52 13.49 11.26
CA ALA A 29 0.48 14.44 11.65
C ALA A 29 -0.08 14.20 13.07
N LYS A 30 0.12 13.00 13.63
CA LYS A 30 -0.22 12.70 15.03
C LYS A 30 0.60 13.55 16.00
N ASP A 31 1.91 13.61 15.77
CA ASP A 31 2.85 14.27 16.66
C ASP A 31 2.55 15.78 16.76
N LEU A 32 2.01 16.36 15.69
CA LEU A 32 1.56 17.75 15.68
C LEU A 32 0.35 17.98 16.60
N VAL A 33 -0.67 17.12 16.56
CA VAL A 33 -1.88 17.28 17.39
C VAL A 33 -1.58 17.04 18.86
N ASP A 34 -0.80 16.01 19.19
CA ASP A 34 -0.39 15.71 20.56
C ASP A 34 0.46 16.88 21.16
N SER A 35 1.08 17.73 20.33
CA SER A 35 1.89 18.87 20.80
C SER A 35 1.09 20.09 21.28
N TYR A 36 -0.15 20.26 20.82
CA TYR A 36 -1.00 21.41 21.20
C TYR A 36 -1.80 21.18 22.49
N ASP A 37 -1.92 19.93 22.93
CA ASP A 37 -2.70 19.49 24.09
C ASP A 37 -2.28 20.20 25.39
N ALA A 38 -0.96 20.44 25.56
CA ALA A 38 -0.41 21.08 26.75
C ALA A 38 -0.60 22.62 26.80
N GLU A 39 -0.91 23.27 25.67
CA GLU A 39 -1.03 24.73 25.57
C GLU A 39 -2.48 25.22 25.74
N MET A 40 -3.45 24.31 25.75
CA MET A 40 -4.86 24.63 25.85
C MET A 40 -5.30 24.80 27.31
N GLY A 41 -5.64 26.04 27.70
CA GLY A 41 -6.15 26.37 29.04
C GLY A 41 -7.58 25.84 29.29
N SER A 42 -8.08 25.88 30.54
CA SER A 42 -9.39 25.30 30.89
C SER A 42 -10.59 26.07 30.31
N GLY A 43 -11.55 25.37 29.69
CA GLY A 43 -12.85 25.92 29.28
C GLY A 43 -13.49 25.19 28.10
N GLU A 44 -14.65 25.65 27.64
CA GLU A 44 -15.44 25.04 26.56
C GLU A 44 -14.65 24.85 25.24
N VAL A 45 -13.72 25.76 24.94
CA VAL A 45 -12.85 25.67 23.76
C VAL A 45 -11.84 24.53 23.89
N ALA A 46 -11.30 24.32 25.10
CA ALA A 46 -10.38 23.21 25.32
C ALA A 46 -11.10 21.87 25.25
N ASP A 47 -12.28 21.74 25.87
CA ASP A 47 -13.09 20.52 25.77
C ASP A 47 -13.43 20.17 24.31
N ALA A 48 -13.75 21.18 23.49
CA ALA A 48 -14.05 20.98 22.08
C ALA A 48 -12.83 20.55 21.25
N LEU A 49 -11.66 21.12 21.55
CA LEU A 49 -10.40 20.78 20.89
C LEU A 49 -9.86 19.41 21.33
N ASP A 50 -10.01 19.03 22.59
CA ASP A 50 -9.72 17.68 23.09
C ASP A 50 -10.58 16.64 22.37
N ALA A 51 -11.89 16.90 22.27
CA ALA A 51 -12.80 16.03 21.54
C ALA A 51 -12.42 15.90 20.06
N PHE A 52 -11.99 17.01 19.44
CA PHE A 52 -11.47 17.00 18.07
C PHE A 52 -10.18 16.18 17.96
N ALA A 53 -9.21 16.36 18.86
CA ALA A 53 -7.95 15.64 18.86
C ALA A 53 -8.19 14.12 19.00
N ASP A 54 -9.11 13.73 19.87
CA ASP A 54 -9.52 12.34 20.06
C ASP A 54 -10.17 11.72 18.83
N ASP A 55 -11.13 12.41 18.20
CA ASP A 55 -11.77 11.89 16.98
C ASP A 55 -10.78 11.85 15.82
N TRP A 56 -9.97 12.91 15.65
CA TRP A 56 -8.88 12.94 14.66
C TRP A 56 -7.95 11.75 14.83
N LYS A 57 -7.49 11.47 16.06
CA LYS A 57 -6.61 10.34 16.36
C LYS A 57 -7.25 9.00 15.97
N LYS A 58 -8.53 8.81 16.27
CA LYS A 58 -9.28 7.59 15.91
C LYS A 58 -9.42 7.45 14.40
N LYS A 59 -9.89 8.50 13.71
CA LYS A 59 -10.11 8.50 12.25
C LYS A 59 -8.81 8.33 11.47
N ARG A 60 -7.76 9.04 11.89
CA ARG A 60 -6.41 8.92 11.32
C ARG A 60 -5.87 7.50 11.46
N LYS A 61 -6.02 6.86 12.63
CA LYS A 61 -5.61 5.47 12.81
C LYS A 61 -6.35 4.54 11.85
N GLN A 62 -7.67 4.66 11.74
CA GLN A 62 -8.46 3.88 10.79
C GLN A 62 -8.02 4.08 9.33
N LEU A 63 -7.66 5.32 8.96
CA LEU A 63 -7.12 5.63 7.64
C LEU A 63 -5.76 4.96 7.41
N CYS A 64 -4.82 5.06 8.35
CA CYS A 64 -3.52 4.40 8.27
C CYS A 64 -3.68 2.88 8.12
N ASP A 65 -4.50 2.25 8.96
CA ASP A 65 -4.76 0.80 8.89
C ASP A 65 -5.30 0.40 7.49
N GLY A 66 -6.19 1.20 6.90
CA GLY A 66 -6.73 0.98 5.56
C GLY A 66 -5.69 1.14 4.44
N LEU A 67 -4.82 2.15 4.56
CA LEU A 67 -3.72 2.38 3.60
C LEU A 67 -2.69 1.26 3.65
N GLU A 68 -2.33 0.77 4.84
CA GLU A 68 -1.45 -0.37 5.01
C GLU A 68 -2.02 -1.64 4.39
N PHE A 69 -3.30 -1.92 4.66
CA PHE A 69 -4.00 -3.07 4.10
C PHE A 69 -4.00 -3.01 2.55
N LEU A 70 -4.35 -1.86 1.98
CA LEU A 70 -4.33 -1.66 0.54
C LEU A 70 -2.93 -1.84 -0.05
N GLY A 71 -1.92 -1.24 0.59
CA GLY A 71 -0.53 -1.30 0.13
C GLY A 71 0.03 -2.71 0.15
N ARG A 72 -0.27 -3.46 1.20
CA ARG A 72 0.09 -4.87 1.31
C ARG A 72 -0.59 -5.71 0.23
N THR A 73 -1.91 -5.54 0.05
CA THR A 73 -2.68 -6.29 -0.94
C THR A 73 -2.18 -6.03 -2.36
N ALA A 74 -1.92 -4.77 -2.71
CA ALA A 74 -1.34 -4.42 -4.01
C ALA A 74 0.06 -5.02 -4.22
N GLY A 75 0.90 -4.99 -3.20
CA GLY A 75 2.24 -5.60 -3.24
C GLY A 75 2.21 -7.12 -3.38
N GLU A 76 1.29 -7.81 -2.69
CA GLU A 76 1.08 -9.25 -2.80
C GLU A 76 0.55 -9.63 -4.20
N ALA A 77 -0.40 -8.88 -4.73
CA ALA A 77 -0.91 -9.08 -6.08
C ALA A 77 0.20 -8.93 -7.14
N ALA A 78 1.04 -7.89 -7.04
CA ALA A 78 2.16 -7.71 -7.96
C ALA A 78 3.12 -8.91 -7.96
N LYS A 79 3.48 -9.42 -6.77
CA LYS A 79 4.36 -10.59 -6.63
C LYS A 79 3.73 -11.85 -7.22
N ALA A 80 2.44 -12.06 -7.01
CA ALA A 80 1.73 -13.23 -7.53
C ALA A 80 1.71 -13.23 -9.07
N TYR A 81 1.41 -12.08 -9.69
CA TYR A 81 1.41 -11.96 -11.14
C TYR A 81 2.82 -12.08 -11.74
N ASP A 82 3.84 -11.43 -11.15
CA ASP A 82 5.22 -11.57 -11.61
C ASP A 82 5.69 -13.04 -11.55
N GLY A 83 5.32 -13.77 -10.48
CA GLY A 83 5.64 -15.19 -10.34
C GLY A 83 4.92 -16.07 -11.36
N LEU A 84 3.64 -15.79 -11.63
CA LEU A 84 2.86 -16.49 -12.66
C LEU A 84 3.48 -16.30 -14.06
N ASP A 85 3.84 -15.05 -14.40
CA ASP A 85 4.46 -14.72 -15.68
C ASP A 85 5.83 -15.38 -15.84
N GLN A 86 6.65 -15.43 -14.78
CA GLN A 86 7.93 -16.16 -14.77
C GLN A 86 7.74 -17.65 -15.00
N HIS A 87 6.82 -18.30 -14.27
CA HIS A 87 6.54 -19.72 -14.46
C HIS A 87 6.04 -20.03 -15.87
N LEU A 88 5.22 -19.16 -16.45
CA LEU A 88 4.76 -19.30 -17.83
C LEU A 88 5.92 -19.17 -18.83
N ALA A 89 6.78 -18.15 -18.66
CA ALA A 89 7.94 -17.93 -19.51
C ALA A 89 8.91 -19.12 -19.47
N ASP A 90 9.20 -19.65 -18.28
CA ASP A 90 10.06 -20.82 -18.08
C ASP A 90 9.49 -22.07 -18.76
N ALA A 91 8.19 -22.31 -18.64
CA ALA A 91 7.51 -23.42 -19.28
C ALA A 91 7.57 -23.32 -20.82
N LEU A 92 7.37 -22.11 -21.36
CA LEU A 92 7.47 -21.85 -22.80
C LEU A 92 8.90 -22.06 -23.31
N LEU A 93 9.91 -21.53 -22.62
CA LEU A 93 11.32 -21.70 -22.97
C LEU A 93 11.71 -23.19 -22.98
N LYS A 94 11.34 -23.93 -21.93
CA LYS A 94 11.58 -25.38 -21.83
C LYS A 94 10.92 -26.15 -22.98
N SER A 95 9.69 -25.77 -23.36
CA SER A 95 8.97 -26.41 -24.47
C SER A 95 9.65 -26.18 -25.83
N GLN A 96 10.24 -25.01 -26.05
CA GLN A 96 10.98 -24.68 -27.27
C GLN A 96 12.32 -25.41 -27.34
N SER A 97 13.06 -25.47 -26.23
CA SER A 97 14.33 -26.21 -26.17
C SER A 97 14.16 -27.72 -26.41
N GLY A 98 13.03 -28.30 -26.02
CA GLY A 98 12.71 -29.72 -26.30
C GLY A 98 12.38 -30.02 -27.77
N LYS A 99 11.97 -29.01 -28.56
CA LYS A 99 11.57 -29.17 -29.96
C LYS A 99 12.73 -29.07 -30.96
N GLY A 100 13.86 -28.47 -30.55
CA GLY A 100 15.06 -28.31 -31.40
C GLY A 100 16.07 -29.46 -31.35
N GLY A 101 15.89 -30.44 -30.46
CA GLY A 101 16.82 -31.56 -30.26
C GLY A 101 16.45 -32.87 -30.95
N SER A 102 15.33 -32.93 -31.68
CA SER A 102 14.87 -34.14 -32.39
C SER A 102 14.95 -33.97 -33.91
N GLY A 103 16.13 -33.59 -34.39
CA GLY A 103 16.43 -33.38 -35.81
C GLY A 103 17.87 -33.73 -36.13
N THR A 104 18.23 -35.00 -35.97
CA THR A 104 19.40 -35.65 -36.57
C THR A 104 18.98 -37.02 -37.08
#